data_AF-A0A7S1J4R4-F1
#
_entry.id   AF-A0A7S1J4R4-F1
#
_cell.length_a   1.000
_cell.length_b   1.000
_cell.length_c   1.000
_cell.angle_alpha   90.00
_cell.angle_beta   90.00
_cell.angle_gamma   90.00
#
_symmetry.space_group_name_H-M   'P 1'
#
loop_
_entity.id
_entity.type
_entity.pdbx_description
1 polymer ?
#
loop_
_entity_poly.entity_id
_entity_poly.type
_entity_poly.pdbx_seq_one_letter_code
_entity_poly.pdbx_strand_id
1 'polypeptide(L)'
;TSELKPVGHGAMLLPWGLGYGAQLRTWVGTVLWMAGAALSLFSSPFWHAGHLLMVVHKSSLLKNVIRSVTLNGPSLLLTLVLATILVYLFTVVGYIFFAEDFVGTGDVSGVCTSLMDCFTFTMFKGMRAGGGLGDLLPATALQGRVLFDLSF
;
A
#
# COMPACT_ATOMS: atom_id res chain seq x y z
N THR A 1 8.73 33.23 -47.15
CA THR A 1 7.50 33.64 -46.43
C THR A 1 7.18 32.55 -45.42
N SER A 2 7.54 32.62 -44.14
CA SER A 2 7.40 33.70 -43.16
C SER A 2 8.54 33.68 -42.12
N GLU A 3 9.38 34.72 -42.18
CA GLU A 3 9.97 35.49 -41.08
C GLU A 3 10.01 34.85 -39.68
N LEU A 4 11.16 34.27 -39.31
CA LEU A 4 11.57 34.12 -37.91
C LEU A 4 12.27 35.42 -37.48
N LYS A 5 11.59 36.27 -36.70
CA LYS A 5 12.19 37.46 -36.12
C LYS A 5 12.85 37.10 -34.77
N PRO A 6 14.16 37.35 -34.58
CA PRO A 6 14.76 37.25 -33.26
C PRO A 6 14.44 38.53 -32.49
N VAL A 7 13.92 38.41 -31.26
CA VAL A 7 13.83 39.53 -30.32
C VAL A 7 14.75 39.24 -29.15
N GLY A 8 15.74 40.11 -29.02
CA GLY A 8 16.87 40.01 -28.12
C GLY A 8 16.54 40.19 -26.64
N HIS A 9 17.63 40.11 -25.88
CA HIS A 9 17.72 40.12 -24.43
C HIS A 9 17.06 41.34 -23.75
N GLY A 10 16.47 41.09 -22.56
CA GLY A 10 16.36 42.09 -21.48
C GLY A 10 14.93 42.40 -21.00
N ALA A 11 14.73 42.25 -19.68
CA ALA A 11 13.58 42.64 -18.84
C ALA A 11 12.32 41.75 -18.95
N MET A 12 12.05 40.84 -18.01
CA MET A 12 11.63 41.07 -16.61
C MET A 12 10.27 41.77 -16.45
N LEU A 13 9.18 41.15 -16.93
CA LEU A 13 7.77 41.39 -16.50
C LEU A 13 6.99 40.11 -16.90
N LEU A 14 6.61 39.17 -16.01
CA LEU A 14 5.71 39.29 -14.85
C LEU A 14 6.10 38.25 -13.77
N PRO A 15 6.22 38.62 -12.47
CA PRO A 15 6.60 37.68 -11.41
C PRO A 15 5.42 37.03 -10.64
N TRP A 16 4.15 37.29 -10.99
CA TRP A 16 3.01 36.97 -10.11
C TRP A 16 1.71 36.68 -10.89
N GLY A 17 1.61 35.59 -11.66
CA GLY A 17 0.36 35.32 -12.40
C GLY A 17 -0.01 33.85 -12.62
N LEU A 18 0.91 33.04 -13.18
CA LEU A 18 0.65 31.61 -13.46
C LEU A 18 1.45 30.66 -12.55
N GLY A 19 2.31 31.21 -11.69
CA GLY A 19 3.34 30.47 -10.96
C GLY A 19 3.08 30.27 -9.46
N TYR A 20 2.07 30.90 -8.87
CA TYR A 20 1.82 30.83 -7.42
C TYR A 20 1.55 29.41 -6.93
N GLY A 21 0.79 28.60 -7.67
CA GLY A 21 0.51 27.22 -7.28
C GLY A 21 1.74 26.30 -7.36
N ALA A 22 2.61 26.53 -8.34
CA ALA A 22 3.88 25.81 -8.47
C ALA A 22 4.88 26.23 -7.38
N GLN A 23 4.97 27.53 -7.09
CA GLN A 23 5.75 28.08 -5.99
C GLN A 23 5.27 27.56 -4.63
N LEU A 24 3.95 27.61 -4.37
CA LEU A 24 3.37 27.16 -3.11
C LEU A 24 3.67 25.67 -2.86
N ARG A 25 3.56 24.82 -3.88
CA ARG A 25 3.87 23.37 -3.77
C ARG A 25 5.34 23.12 -3.42
N THR A 26 6.27 23.92 -3.96
CA THR A 26 7.70 23.80 -3.63
C THR A 26 8.03 24.35 -2.24
N TRP A 27 7.41 25.47 -1.83
CA TRP A 27 7.59 26.03 -0.49
C TRP A 27 7.03 25.11 0.60
N VAL A 28 5.81 24.58 0.40
CA VAL A 28 5.17 23.65 1.32
C VAL A 28 6.03 22.40 1.53
N GLY A 29 6.60 21.84 0.45
CA GLY A 29 7.51 20.69 0.54
C GLY A 29 8.79 20.97 1.33
N THR A 30 9.40 22.15 1.14
CA THR A 30 10.61 22.56 1.87
C THR A 30 10.31 22.82 3.34
N VAL A 31 9.18 23.45 3.66
CA VAL A 31 8.74 23.69 5.05
C VAL A 31 8.43 22.37 5.75
N LEU A 32 7.73 21.44 5.09
CA LEU A 32 7.49 20.09 5.62
C LEU A 32 8.78 19.31 5.85
N TRP A 33 9.76 19.46 4.97
CA TRP A 33 11.08 18.83 5.10
C TRP A 33 11.86 19.37 6.31
N MET A 34 11.91 20.70 6.47
CA MET A 34 12.56 21.35 7.62
C MET A 34 11.86 21.06 8.94
N ALA A 35 10.52 21.07 8.96
CA ALA A 35 9.73 20.67 10.12
C ALA A 35 9.98 19.20 10.48
N GLY A 36 10.06 18.33 9.47
CA GLY A 36 10.43 16.93 9.64
C GLY A 36 11.83 16.77 10.24
N ALA A 37 12.83 17.51 9.75
CA ALA A 37 14.17 17.49 10.31
C ALA A 37 14.19 17.96 11.78
N ALA A 38 13.46 19.02 12.12
CA ALA A 38 13.33 19.51 13.50
C ALA A 38 12.67 18.46 14.42
N LEU A 39 11.54 17.89 14.00
CA LEU A 39 10.85 16.80 14.71
C LEU A 39 11.76 15.58 14.94
N SER A 40 12.68 15.31 14.01
CA SER A 40 13.64 14.19 14.14
C SER A 40 14.63 14.37 15.28
N LEU A 41 15.00 15.62 15.62
CA LEU A 41 15.88 15.90 16.74
C LEU A 41 15.17 15.77 18.10
N PHE A 42 13.86 16.04 18.17
CA PHE A 42 13.13 16.10 19.43
C PHE A 42 12.41 14.80 19.81
N SER A 43 11.99 13.95 18.86
CA SER A 43 11.08 12.84 19.15
C SER A 43 11.71 11.43 19.12
N SER A 44 12.53 11.06 18.14
CA SER A 44 13.23 9.75 18.06
C SER A 44 13.94 9.55 16.70
N PRO A 45 14.95 8.66 16.60
CA PRO A 45 15.61 8.31 15.33
C PRO A 45 14.68 7.68 14.28
N PHE A 46 13.49 7.21 14.66
CA PHE A 46 12.48 6.67 13.71
C PHE A 46 12.06 7.71 12.66
N TRP A 47 12.04 8.99 13.02
CA TRP A 47 11.60 10.06 12.12
C TRP A 47 12.59 10.34 10.97
N HIS A 48 13.84 9.89 11.09
CA HIS A 48 14.81 9.93 9.97
C HIS A 48 14.38 9.05 8.79
N ALA A 49 13.62 7.97 9.02
CA ALA A 49 13.12 7.11 7.95
C ALA A 49 12.15 7.85 7.01
N GLY A 50 11.26 8.68 7.58
CA GLY A 50 10.35 9.51 6.79
C GLY A 50 11.08 10.57 5.96
N HIS A 51 12.18 11.12 6.50
CA HIS A 51 13.01 12.10 5.81
C HIS A 51 13.74 11.48 4.59
N LEU A 52 14.18 10.22 4.67
CA LEU A 52 14.77 9.49 3.55
C LEU A 52 13.76 9.27 2.41
N LEU A 53 12.49 9.01 2.71
CA LEU A 53 11.44 8.86 1.70
C LEU A 53 11.18 10.17 0.92
N MET A 54 11.38 11.33 1.55
CA MET A 54 11.32 12.63 0.86
C MET A 54 12.50 12.84 -0.11
N VAL A 55 13.67 12.25 0.17
CA VAL A 55 14.86 12.32 -0.71
C VAL A 55 14.66 11.50 -1.99
N VAL A 56 13.98 10.35 -1.91
CA VAL A 56 13.59 9.51 -3.06
C VAL A 56 12.88 10.35 -4.15
N HIS A 57 12.00 11.26 -3.73
CA HIS A 57 11.23 12.14 -4.63
C HIS A 57 12.06 13.21 -5.35
N LYS A 58 13.30 13.48 -4.93
CA LYS A 58 14.22 14.44 -5.58
C LYS A 58 14.95 13.82 -6.78
N SER A 59 15.13 12.51 -6.80
CA SER A 59 15.86 11.82 -7.88
C SER A 59 14.92 11.45 -9.04
N SER A 60 15.36 11.67 -10.28
CA SER A 60 14.58 11.33 -11.49
C SER A 60 14.46 9.82 -11.73
N LEU A 61 15.45 9.05 -11.29
CA LEU A 61 15.50 7.59 -11.46
C LEU A 61 14.46 6.86 -10.59
N LEU A 62 14.46 7.06 -9.27
CA LEU A 62 13.46 6.43 -8.37
C LEU A 62 12.05 6.93 -8.68
N LYS A 63 11.91 8.20 -9.08
CA LYS A 63 10.61 8.73 -9.50
C LYS A 63 10.07 8.01 -10.74
N ASN A 64 10.92 7.66 -11.70
CA ASN A 64 10.50 6.90 -12.87
C ASN A 64 10.08 5.47 -12.53
N VAL A 65 10.75 4.82 -11.56
CA VAL A 65 10.36 3.49 -11.05
C VAL A 65 9.01 3.54 -10.32
N ILE A 66 8.79 4.52 -9.45
CA ILE A 66 7.48 4.67 -8.78
C ILE A 66 6.39 5.01 -9.81
N ARG A 67 6.75 5.84 -10.80
CA ARG A 67 5.85 6.20 -11.89
C ARG A 67 5.46 4.98 -12.73
N SER A 68 6.38 4.07 -13.04
CA SER A 68 6.03 2.88 -13.84
C SER A 68 4.97 2.01 -13.18
N VAL A 69 4.96 1.95 -11.83
CA VAL A 69 3.95 1.22 -11.06
C VAL A 69 2.64 2.04 -10.92
N THR A 70 2.73 3.35 -10.73
CA THR A 70 1.56 4.21 -10.46
C THR A 70 0.83 4.72 -11.70
N LEU A 71 1.44 4.63 -12.89
CA LEU A 71 0.80 5.01 -14.16
C LEU A 71 -0.48 4.22 -14.43
N ASN A 72 -0.56 2.97 -13.95
CA ASN A 72 -1.71 2.08 -14.11
C ASN A 72 -2.46 1.86 -12.78
N GLY A 73 -2.39 2.84 -11.88
CA GLY A 73 -2.99 2.77 -10.53
C GLY A 73 -4.46 2.37 -10.49
N PRO A 74 -5.35 2.86 -11.38
CA PRO A 74 -6.77 2.47 -11.38
C PRO A 74 -6.97 0.97 -11.60
N SER A 75 -6.21 0.37 -12.51
CA SER A 75 -6.28 -1.07 -12.79
C SER A 75 -5.76 -1.88 -11.60
N LEU A 76 -4.68 -1.43 -10.97
CA LEU A 76 -4.13 -2.07 -9.76
C LEU A 76 -5.12 -2.01 -8.59
N LEU A 77 -5.79 -0.87 -8.39
CA LEU A 77 -6.82 -0.72 -7.36
C LEU A 77 -7.98 -1.69 -7.59
N LEU A 78 -8.44 -1.82 -8.83
CA LEU A 78 -9.54 -2.74 -9.17
C LEU A 78 -9.16 -4.20 -8.91
N THR A 79 -7.91 -4.58 -9.18
CA THR A 79 -7.41 -5.92 -8.82
C THR A 79 -7.34 -6.15 -7.31
N LEU A 80 -6.97 -5.14 -6.51
CA LEU A 80 -6.96 -5.24 -5.04
C LEU A 80 -8.37 -5.36 -4.47
N VAL A 81 -9.34 -4.62 -5.02
CA VAL A 81 -10.75 -4.71 -4.64
C VAL A 81 -11.29 -6.09 -4.98
N LEU A 82 -11.02 -6.59 -6.19
CA LEU A 82 -11.43 -7.93 -6.61
C LEU A 82 -10.82 -9.01 -5.69
N ALA A 83 -9.52 -8.95 -5.41
CA ALA A 83 -8.86 -9.88 -4.49
C ALA A 83 -9.47 -9.82 -3.08
N THR A 84 -9.82 -8.63 -2.60
CA THR A 84 -10.48 -8.45 -1.29
C THR A 84 -11.85 -9.11 -1.25
N ILE A 85 -12.63 -8.99 -2.31
CA ILE A 85 -13.94 -9.65 -2.43
C ILE A 85 -13.78 -11.18 -2.45
N LEU A 86 -12.81 -11.71 -3.20
CA LEU A 86 -12.55 -13.16 -3.25
C LEU A 86 -12.14 -13.72 -1.89
N VAL A 87 -11.22 -13.07 -1.19
CA VAL A 87 -10.79 -13.46 0.16
C VAL A 87 -11.97 -13.39 1.14
N TYR A 88 -12.82 -12.36 1.04
CA TYR A 88 -14.02 -12.26 1.87
C TYR A 88 -14.98 -13.44 1.65
N LEU A 89 -15.29 -13.78 0.41
CA LEU A 89 -16.14 -14.93 0.08
C LEU A 89 -15.55 -16.24 0.62
N PHE A 90 -14.25 -16.43 0.46
CA PHE A 90 -13.54 -17.59 1.00
C PHE A 90 -13.64 -17.66 2.53
N THR A 91 -13.48 -16.53 3.22
CA THR A 91 -13.60 -16.48 4.69
C THR A 91 -15.01 -16.77 5.18
N VAL A 92 -16.05 -16.36 4.46
CA VAL A 92 -17.46 -16.66 4.80
C VAL A 92 -17.74 -18.16 4.65
N VAL A 93 -17.30 -18.78 3.55
CA VAL A 93 -17.44 -20.23 3.34
C VAL A 93 -16.65 -21.00 4.41
N GLY A 94 -15.41 -20.60 4.67
CA GLY A 94 -14.58 -21.19 5.72
C GLY A 94 -15.19 -21.10 7.11
N TYR A 95 -15.78 -19.95 7.45
CA TYR A 95 -16.47 -19.72 8.73
C TYR A 95 -17.71 -20.61 8.88
N ILE A 96 -18.51 -20.81 7.84
CA ILE A 96 -19.74 -21.61 7.95
C ILE A 96 -19.43 -23.12 8.04
N PHE A 97 -18.45 -23.61 7.28
CA PHE A 97 -18.17 -25.05 7.20
C PHE A 97 -17.16 -25.56 8.23
N PHE A 98 -16.21 -24.72 8.66
CA PHE A 98 -15.07 -25.13 9.47
C PHE A 98 -14.93 -24.34 10.78
N ALA A 99 -15.92 -23.52 11.17
CA ALA A 99 -15.86 -22.73 12.40
C ALA A 99 -15.48 -23.54 13.65
N GLU A 100 -15.90 -24.79 13.75
CA GLU A 100 -15.65 -25.63 14.93
C GLU A 100 -14.20 -26.14 15.01
N ASP A 101 -13.50 -26.30 13.88
CA ASP A 101 -12.08 -26.71 13.85
C ASP A 101 -11.12 -25.58 14.27
N PHE A 102 -11.55 -24.31 14.21
CA PHE A 102 -10.74 -23.14 14.63
C PHE A 102 -10.81 -22.86 16.14
N VAL A 103 -11.75 -23.49 16.85
CA VAL A 103 -11.99 -23.28 18.30
C VAL A 103 -11.25 -24.32 19.17
N GLY A 104 -10.63 -25.33 18.56
CA GLY A 104 -9.97 -26.45 19.23
C GLY A 104 -8.50 -26.24 19.62
N THR A 105 -8.12 -26.88 20.73
CA THR A 105 -6.88 -26.80 21.54
C THR A 105 -5.54 -26.90 20.78
N GLY A 106 -5.04 -25.78 20.25
CA GLY A 106 -3.65 -25.55 19.82
C GLY A 106 -3.19 -24.11 20.04
N ASP A 107 -1.94 -23.77 19.72
CA ASP A 107 -1.35 -22.41 19.89
C ASP A 107 -2.07 -21.27 19.11
N VAL A 108 -3.07 -21.62 18.31
CA VAL A 108 -3.96 -20.75 17.52
C VAL A 108 -5.46 -20.97 17.86
N SER A 109 -5.77 -21.42 19.08
CA SER A 109 -7.16 -21.61 19.54
C SER A 109 -7.90 -20.27 19.62
N GLY A 110 -9.05 -20.15 18.97
CA GLY A 110 -9.94 -18.98 19.08
C GLY A 110 -9.62 -17.82 18.14
N VAL A 111 -8.85 -18.07 17.08
CA VAL A 111 -8.48 -17.06 16.08
C VAL A 111 -9.67 -16.61 15.21
N CYS A 112 -10.66 -17.48 15.00
CA CYS A 112 -11.85 -17.19 14.18
C CYS A 112 -13.14 -17.26 15.01
N THR A 113 -13.25 -16.47 16.08
CA THR A 113 -14.50 -16.37 16.86
C THR A 113 -15.53 -15.44 16.19
N SER A 114 -15.05 -14.40 15.52
CA SER A 114 -15.86 -13.47 14.73
C SER A 114 -15.44 -13.48 13.25
N LEU A 115 -16.37 -13.13 12.37
CA LEU A 115 -16.11 -13.09 10.92
C LEU A 115 -15.03 -12.07 10.55
N MET A 116 -14.91 -10.97 11.31
CA MET A 116 -13.87 -9.96 11.11
C MET A 116 -12.49 -10.44 11.55
N ASP A 117 -12.40 -11.19 12.65
CA ASP A 117 -11.12 -11.79 13.07
C ASP A 117 -10.65 -12.82 12.05
N CYS A 118 -11.58 -13.62 11.51
CA CYS A 118 -11.24 -14.61 10.50
C CYS A 118 -10.82 -13.96 9.17
N PHE A 119 -11.50 -12.89 8.74
CA PHE A 119 -11.12 -12.13 7.55
C PHE A 119 -9.73 -11.49 7.69
N THR A 120 -9.48 -10.81 8.82
CA THR A 120 -8.18 -10.17 9.06
C THR A 120 -7.07 -11.21 9.23
N PHE A 121 -7.33 -12.33 9.88
CA PHE A 121 -6.38 -13.43 9.98
C PHE A 121 -6.03 -14.03 8.61
N THR A 122 -7.01 -14.32 7.75
CA THR A 122 -6.76 -14.85 6.40
C THR A 122 -6.03 -13.83 5.52
N MET A 123 -6.37 -12.55 5.61
CA MET A 123 -5.65 -11.49 4.89
C MET A 123 -4.20 -11.35 5.37
N PHE A 124 -3.98 -11.27 6.69
CA PHE A 124 -2.65 -11.00 7.22
C PHE A 124 -1.79 -12.25 7.30
N LYS A 125 -2.27 -13.38 7.79
CA LYS A 125 -1.44 -14.60 7.91
C LYS A 125 -1.56 -15.50 6.67
N GLY A 126 -2.78 -15.68 6.13
CA GLY A 126 -3.02 -16.53 4.97
C GLY A 126 -2.28 -16.07 3.72
N MET A 127 -2.41 -14.79 3.32
CA MET A 127 -1.76 -14.30 2.09
C MET A 127 -0.24 -14.15 2.19
N ARG A 128 0.31 -14.07 3.42
CA ARG A 128 1.77 -13.92 3.66
C ARG A 128 2.46 -15.25 3.93
N ALA A 129 1.73 -16.28 4.34
CA ALA A 129 2.25 -17.64 4.43
C ALA A 129 2.26 -18.21 3.01
N GLY A 130 3.44 -18.35 2.40
CA GLY A 130 3.59 -18.79 1.01
C GLY A 130 3.02 -20.19 0.67
N GLY A 131 2.48 -20.93 1.66
CA GLY A 131 1.79 -22.22 1.52
C GLY A 131 0.28 -22.18 1.81
N GLY A 132 -0.31 -20.99 2.04
CA GLY A 132 -1.74 -20.83 2.27
C GLY A 132 -2.18 -21.06 3.73
N LEU A 133 -3.49 -21.08 3.95
CA LEU A 133 -4.08 -21.20 5.30
C LEU A 133 -3.93 -22.61 5.89
N GLY A 134 -3.76 -23.63 5.04
CA GLY A 134 -3.63 -25.04 5.42
C GLY A 134 -2.39 -25.38 6.25
N ASP A 135 -1.31 -24.61 6.14
CA ASP A 135 -0.08 -24.80 6.93
C ASP A 135 -0.22 -24.37 8.41
N LEU A 136 -1.21 -23.55 8.72
CA LEU A 136 -1.43 -23.01 10.07
C LEU A 136 -2.41 -23.84 10.90
N LEU A 137 -3.06 -24.83 10.29
CA LEU A 137 -4.12 -25.62 10.93
C LEU A 137 -3.74 -27.11 10.96
N PRO A 138 -4.15 -27.85 12.00
CA PRO A 138 -3.90 -29.28 12.08
C PRO A 138 -4.58 -29.99 10.89
N ALA A 139 -3.86 -30.91 10.25
CA ALA A 139 -4.35 -31.67 9.11
C ALA A 139 -5.41 -32.70 9.54
N THR A 140 -6.63 -32.24 9.83
CA THR A 140 -7.80 -33.12 9.85
C THR A 140 -8.06 -33.52 8.40
N ALA A 141 -7.85 -34.81 8.09
CA ALA A 141 -7.94 -35.39 6.74
C ALA A 141 -9.38 -35.46 6.20
N LEU A 142 -10.14 -34.38 6.31
CA LEU A 142 -11.45 -34.24 5.69
C LEU A 142 -11.24 -33.84 4.24
N GLN A 143 -11.65 -34.69 3.29
CA GLN A 143 -11.46 -34.47 1.84
C GLN A 143 -11.94 -33.10 1.34
N GLY A 144 -12.99 -32.54 1.97
CA GLY A 144 -13.50 -31.21 1.64
C GLY A 144 -12.56 -30.05 2.02
N ARG A 145 -11.71 -30.24 3.04
CA ARG A 145 -10.78 -29.21 3.52
C ARG A 145 -9.56 -29.07 2.62
N VAL A 146 -9.03 -30.19 2.13
CA VAL A 146 -7.93 -30.21 1.14
C VAL A 146 -8.36 -29.53 -0.17
N LEU A 147 -9.58 -29.80 -0.65
CA LEU A 147 -10.09 -29.17 -1.87
C LEU A 147 -10.31 -27.66 -1.68
N PHE A 148 -10.79 -27.26 -0.51
CA PHE A 148 -10.97 -25.85 -0.15
C PHE A 148 -9.63 -25.11 -0.09
N ASP A 149 -8.61 -25.68 0.56
CA ASP A 149 -7.26 -25.09 0.61
C ASP A 149 -6.58 -25.05 -0.77
N LEU A 150 -6.85 -26.00 -1.68
CA LEU A 150 -6.37 -25.97 -3.07
C LEU A 150 -7.10 -24.96 -3.96
N SER A 151 -8.30 -24.54 -3.56
CA SER A 151 -9.10 -23.55 -4.29
C SER A 151 -8.79 -22.09 -3.89
N PHE A 152 -8.01 -21.92 -2.82
CA PHE A 152 -7.50 -20.64 -2.32
C PHE A 152 -6.28 -20.17 -3.10
#